data_AF-A0A5C8B0D3-F1
#
_entry.id   AF-A0A5C8B0D3-F1
#
_cell.length_a   1.000
_cell.length_b   1.000
_cell.length_c   1.000
_cell.angle_alpha   90.00
_cell.angle_beta   90.00
_cell.angle_gamma   90.00
#
_symmetry.space_group_name_H-M   'P 1'
#
loop_
_entity.id
_entity.type
_entity.pdbx_description
1 polymer ?
#
loop_
_entity_poly.entity_id
_entity_poly.type
_entity_poly.pdbx_seq_one_letter_code
_entity_poly.pdbx_strand_id
1 'polypeptide(L)'
;MGKCIYCGNNVSAGGNCNKSPIKTHVVEEDKRCIFCGSRVMAGGNCNKSPHKHHQVNVDSKTCVYCGSRVSAGGNCSKSPHKTHMLGKN
;
A
#
# COMPACT_ATOMS: atom_id res chain seq x y z
N MET A 1 4.04 -5.55 13.02
CA MET A 1 4.26 -6.88 12.39
C MET A 1 2.90 -7.44 12.03
N GLY A 2 2.75 -7.91 10.80
CA GLY A 2 1.48 -8.44 10.30
C GLY A 2 1.71 -9.61 9.36
N LYS A 3 0.62 -10.23 8.91
CA LYS A 3 0.70 -11.37 8.00
C LYS A 3 1.05 -10.88 6.59
N CYS A 4 2.15 -11.36 6.03
CA CYS A 4 2.51 -11.07 4.65
C CYS A 4 1.54 -11.77 3.69
N ILE A 5 0.98 -11.03 2.72
CA ILE A 5 -0.02 -11.55 1.78
C ILE A 5 0.53 -12.65 0.86
N TYR A 6 1.84 -12.66 0.61
CA TYR A 6 2.47 -13.62 -0.29
C TYR A 6 3.00 -14.88 0.39
N CYS A 7 3.57 -14.76 1.60
CA CYS A 7 4.17 -15.90 2.29
C CYS A 7 3.37 -16.39 3.50
N GLY A 8 2.39 -15.63 3.97
CA GLY A 8 1.57 -15.98 5.13
C GLY A 8 2.27 -15.89 6.48
N ASN A 9 3.57 -15.57 6.52
CA ASN A 9 4.33 -15.43 7.76
C ASN A 9 4.05 -14.08 8.44
N ASN A 10 4.19 -14.05 9.76
CA ASN A 10 4.10 -12.80 10.53
C ASN A 10 5.45 -12.07 10.46
N VAL A 11 5.49 -10.96 9.74
CA VAL A 11 6.71 -10.21 9.40
C VAL A 11 6.40 -8.71 9.31
N SER A 12 7.44 -7.89 9.11
CA SER A 12 7.29 -6.47 8.79
C SER A 12 7.37 -6.25 7.28
N ALA A 13 6.61 -5.27 6.77
CA ALA A 13 6.71 -4.87 5.37
C ALA A 13 8.10 -4.32 5.02
N GLY A 14 8.51 -4.45 3.75
CA GLY A 14 9.78 -3.90 3.24
C GLY A 14 10.99 -4.83 3.29
N GLY A 15 10.95 -5.89 4.10
CA GLY A 15 11.97 -6.95 4.12
C GLY A 15 11.94 -7.81 2.85
N ASN A 16 13.01 -8.58 2.59
CA ASN A 16 13.10 -9.45 1.41
C ASN A 16 12.14 -10.65 1.52
N CYS A 17 11.32 -10.88 0.49
CA CYS A 17 10.39 -12.00 0.44
C CYS A 17 10.49 -12.75 -0.89
N ASN A 18 11.03 -13.97 -0.87
CA ASN A 18 11.21 -14.78 -2.07
C ASN A 18 9.86 -15.24 -2.69
N LYS A 19 8.80 -15.34 -1.88
CA LYS A 19 7.46 -15.69 -2.37
C LYS A 19 6.70 -14.51 -2.97
N SER A 20 7.23 -13.28 -2.83
CA SER A 20 6.60 -12.07 -3.35
C SER A 20 7.12 -11.78 -4.76
N PRO A 21 6.25 -11.42 -5.72
CA PRO A 21 6.65 -11.08 -7.09
C PRO A 21 7.57 -9.85 -7.14
N ILE A 22 7.42 -8.94 -6.19
CA ILE A 22 8.24 -7.73 -6.05
C ILE A 22 9.39 -7.91 -5.05
N LYS A 23 9.70 -9.16 -4.69
CA LYS A 23 10.77 -9.57 -3.76
C LYS A 23 10.73 -8.90 -2.38
N THR A 24 9.56 -8.41 -1.97
CA THR A 24 9.38 -7.70 -0.69
C THR A 24 8.17 -8.20 0.07
N HIS A 25 8.27 -8.23 1.40
CA HIS A 25 7.13 -8.52 2.25
C HIS A 25 6.09 -7.41 2.10
N VAL A 26 4.87 -7.80 1.76
CA VAL A 26 3.72 -6.90 1.68
C VAL A 26 2.77 -7.24 2.80
N VAL A 27 2.57 -6.29 3.69
CA VAL A 27 1.77 -6.45 4.91
C VAL A 27 0.78 -5.30 4.97
N GLU A 28 -0.50 -5.61 5.11
CA GLU A 28 -1.51 -4.59 5.37
C GLU A 28 -1.36 -4.10 6.83
N GLU A 29 -1.08 -2.82 7.00
CA GLU A 29 -0.93 -2.18 8.31
C GLU A 29 -1.43 -0.73 8.24
N ASP A 30 -2.16 -0.30 9.26
CA ASP A 30 -2.70 1.06 9.35
C ASP A 30 -1.60 2.11 9.42
N LYS A 31 -1.80 3.22 8.70
CA LYS A 31 -0.93 4.40 8.65
C LYS A 31 0.50 4.08 8.23
N ARG A 32 0.74 2.92 7.59
CA ARG A 32 2.04 2.53 7.04
C ARG A 32 1.91 2.06 5.60
N CYS A 33 2.98 2.25 4.85
CA CYS A 33 3.04 1.76 3.47
C CYS A 33 3.11 0.23 3.46
N ILE A 34 2.18 -0.42 2.76
CA ILE A 34 2.12 -1.89 2.74
C ILE A 34 3.35 -2.55 2.10
N PHE A 35 4.09 -1.81 1.26
CA PHE A 35 5.27 -2.31 0.53
C PHE A 35 6.59 -2.11 1.28
N CYS A 36 6.76 -0.98 1.96
CA CYS A 36 8.03 -0.62 2.61
C CYS A 36 7.95 -0.53 4.13
N GLY A 37 6.76 -0.62 4.71
CA GLY A 37 6.55 -0.55 6.16
C GLY A 37 6.79 0.83 6.78
N SER A 38 7.14 1.85 5.98
CA SER A 38 7.42 3.19 6.48
C SER A 38 6.12 3.93 6.85
N ARG A 39 6.19 4.75 7.91
CA ARG A 39 5.10 5.64 8.33
C ARG A 39 5.12 6.91 7.47
N VAL A 40 4.50 6.80 6.30
CA VAL A 40 4.44 7.86 5.27
C VAL A 40 3.00 8.02 4.79
N MET A 41 2.73 9.08 4.02
CA MET A 41 1.44 9.27 3.36
C MET A 41 1.41 8.57 2.00
N ALA A 42 0.22 8.18 1.56
CA ALA A 42 0.00 7.65 0.22
C ALA A 42 0.32 8.70 -0.86
N GLY A 43 0.72 8.26 -2.05
CA GLY A 43 1.03 9.12 -3.20
C GLY A 43 2.49 9.57 -3.34
N GLY A 44 3.29 9.50 -2.27
CA GLY A 44 4.74 9.72 -2.32
C GLY A 44 5.48 8.63 -3.10
N ASN A 45 6.72 8.86 -3.50
CA ASN A 45 7.50 7.90 -4.30
C ASN A 45 7.98 6.70 -3.46
N CYS A 46 7.70 5.47 -3.92
CA CYS A 46 8.09 4.25 -3.24
C CYS A 46 8.80 3.27 -4.19
N ASN A 47 10.10 3.08 -3.99
CA ASN A 47 10.90 2.18 -4.83
C ASN A 47 10.58 0.69 -4.62
N LYS A 48 9.96 0.34 -3.48
CA LYS A 48 9.53 -1.01 -3.15
C LYS A 48 8.15 -1.35 -3.72
N SER A 49 7.41 -0.33 -4.19
CA SER A 49 6.08 -0.49 -4.77
C SER A 49 6.17 -0.73 -6.29
N PRO A 50 5.39 -1.67 -6.85
CA PRO A 50 5.38 -1.92 -8.30
C PRO A 50 4.88 -0.72 -9.11
N HIS A 51 4.01 0.12 -8.53
CA HIS A 51 3.47 1.32 -9.17
C HIS A 51 4.20 2.60 -8.74
N LYS A 52 5.41 2.47 -8.15
CA LYS A 52 6.29 3.58 -7.74
C LYS A 52 5.71 4.57 -6.74
N HIS A 53 4.53 4.29 -6.16
CA HIS A 53 3.92 5.14 -5.15
C HIS A 53 3.63 4.38 -3.85
N HIS A 54 3.61 5.11 -2.73
CA HIS A 54 3.21 4.55 -1.44
C HIS A 54 1.73 4.21 -1.45
N GLN A 55 1.42 2.99 -1.02
CA GLN A 55 0.05 2.56 -0.74
C GLN A 55 -0.13 2.46 0.78
N VAL A 56 -1.00 3.30 1.33
CA VAL A 56 -1.19 3.46 2.77
C VAL A 56 -2.67 3.42 3.09
N ASN A 57 -3.07 2.53 3.98
CA ASN A 57 -4.43 2.52 4.54
C ASN A 57 -4.48 3.52 5.70
N VAL A 58 -5.28 4.58 5.56
CA VAL A 58 -5.45 5.61 6.60
C VAL A 58 -6.85 5.55 7.20
N ASP A 59 -7.87 5.56 6.32
CA ASP A 59 -9.28 5.55 6.66
C ASP A 59 -10.14 5.23 5.44
N SER A 60 -11.43 4.95 5.64
CA SER A 60 -12.38 4.63 4.57
C SER A 60 -12.84 5.79 3.70
N LYS A 61 -12.32 7.00 3.88
CA LYS A 61 -12.61 8.16 3.03
C LYS A 61 -11.38 8.65 2.26
N THR A 62 -10.23 8.02 2.48
CA THR A 62 -8.96 8.39 1.86
C THR A 62 -8.52 7.34 0.86
N CYS A 63 -8.08 7.80 -0.31
CA CYS A 63 -7.55 6.92 -1.35
C CYS A 63 -6.22 6.31 -0.90
N VAL A 64 -6.11 4.99 -0.94
CA VAL A 64 -4.92 4.26 -0.48
C VAL A 64 -3.69 4.52 -1.34
N TYR A 65 -3.86 4.97 -2.59
CA TYR A 65 -2.78 5.21 -3.55
C TYR A 65 -2.31 6.66 -3.64
N CYS A 66 -3.20 7.64 -3.43
CA CYS A 66 -2.86 9.06 -3.57
C CYS A 66 -3.00 9.87 -2.28
N GLY A 67 -3.59 9.31 -1.22
CA GLY A 67 -3.75 9.99 0.07
C GLY A 67 -4.77 11.12 0.08
N SER A 68 -5.47 11.35 -1.02
CA SER A 68 -6.52 12.37 -1.13
C SER A 68 -7.84 11.84 -0.57
N ARG A 69 -8.61 12.70 0.10
CA ARG A 69 -9.98 12.41 0.52
C ARG A 69 -10.90 12.53 -0.68
N VAL A 70 -11.46 11.40 -1.13
CA VAL A 70 -12.19 11.28 -2.39
C VAL A 70 -13.31 10.24 -2.25
N SER A 71 -14.27 10.27 -3.17
CA SER A 71 -15.22 9.17 -3.32
C SER A 71 -14.61 8.02 -4.12
N ALA A 72 -15.01 6.78 -3.81
CA ALA A 72 -14.58 5.61 -4.58
C ALA A 72 -15.02 5.73 -6.05
N GLY A 73 -14.20 5.23 -6.97
CA GLY A 73 -14.54 5.13 -8.39
C GLY A 73 -14.16 6.32 -9.28
N GLY A 74 -13.70 7.46 -8.73
CA GLY A 74 -13.12 8.54 -9.54
C GLY A 74 -11.76 8.19 -10.14
N ASN A 75 -11.27 8.98 -11.11
CA ASN A 75 -9.99 8.73 -11.80
C ASN A 75 -8.78 9.03 -10.91
N CYS A 76 -7.87 8.06 -10.76
CA CYS A 76 -6.68 8.18 -9.93
C CYS A 76 -5.42 7.76 -10.68
N SER A 77 -4.60 8.73 -11.10
CA SER A 77 -3.36 8.44 -11.84
C SER A 77 -2.28 7.68 -11.03
N LYS A 78 -2.39 7.70 -9.69
CA LYS A 78 -1.47 7.01 -8.78
C LYS A 78 -1.89 5.56 -8.50
N SER A 79 -3.13 5.22 -8.84
CA SER A 79 -3.66 3.87 -8.70
C SER A 79 -3.27 3.03 -9.91
N PRO A 80 -2.83 1.78 -9.73
CA PRO A 80 -2.58 0.87 -10.84
C PRO A 80 -3.84 0.59 -11.67
N HIS A 81 -5.03 0.72 -11.06
CA HIS A 81 -6.31 0.52 -11.74
C HIS A 81 -6.91 1.82 -12.31
N LYS A 82 -6.17 2.93 -12.25
CA LYS A 82 -6.63 4.27 -12.64
C LYS A 82 -7.91 4.74 -11.92
N THR A 83 -8.25 4.13 -10.79
CA THR A 83 -9.45 4.44 -10.00
C THR A 83 -9.11 4.66 -8.54
N HIS A 84 -9.85 5.54 -7.87
CA HIS A 84 -9.72 5.74 -6.43
C HIS A 84 -10.25 4.51 -5.67
N MET A 85 -9.36 3.92 -4.87
CA MET A 85 -9.68 2.85 -3.93
C MET A 85 -9.52 3.38 -2.51
N LEU A 86 -10.56 3.22 -1.71
CA LEU A 86 -10.58 3.70 -0.32
C LEU A 86 -10.03 2.62 0.61
N GLY A 87 -9.47 3.07 1.74
CA GLY A 87 -9.02 2.17 2.79
C GLY A 87 -10.17 1.40 3.43
N LYS A 88 -9.83 0.29 4.08
CA LYS A 88 -10.76 -0.41 5.00
C LYS A 88 -10.66 0.24 6.39
N ASN A 89 -11.76 0.23 7.13
CA ASN A 89 -11.82 0.61 8.54
C ASN A 89 -11.85 -0.64 9.41
#